data_AF-A0A7Y0XE68-F1
#
_entry.id   AF-A0A7Y0XE68-F1
#
_cell.length_a   1.000
_cell.length_b   1.000
_cell.length_c   1.000
_cell.angle_alpha   90.00
_cell.angle_beta   90.00
_cell.angle_gamma   90.00
#
_symmetry.space_group_name_H-M   'P 1'
#
loop_
_entity.id
_entity.type
_entity.pdbx_description
1 polymer ?
#
loop_
_entity_poly.entity_id
_entity_poly.type
_entity_poly.pdbx_seq_one_letter_code
_entity_poly.pdbx_strand_id
1 'polypeptide(L)'
;PIYSQLELPEGHRYPIMKYQYLYESVLVHMEKDNWKEHTQFFQPEALTVGEVKRVHDEEYVELLVSGNMPAAKMRRIGFPWSESLITRTLTSAAGTALTAKKALEYGVAIHLSGGYHHAHKEFGSGFCLFNDL
;
A
#
# COMPACT_ATOMS: atom_id res chain seq x y z
N PRO A 1 -6.51 7.68 6.01
CA PRO A 1 -5.08 7.25 5.99
C PRO A 1 -4.43 7.59 4.64
N ILE A 2 -3.08 7.63 4.58
CA ILE A 2 -2.33 7.90 3.32
C ILE A 2 -2.75 6.97 2.16
N TYR A 3 -3.25 5.77 2.48
CA TYR A 3 -3.74 4.79 1.52
C TYR A 3 -4.92 5.27 0.67
N SER A 4 -5.67 6.28 1.12
CA SER A 4 -6.75 6.92 0.37
C SER A 4 -6.42 8.35 -0.09
N GLN A 5 -5.24 8.88 0.26
CA GLN A 5 -4.79 10.23 -0.11
C GLN A 5 -4.12 10.20 -1.49
N LEU A 6 -4.89 9.81 -2.52
CA LEU A 6 -4.46 9.80 -3.91
C LEU A 6 -5.58 10.34 -4.78
N GLU A 7 -5.30 11.44 -5.47
CA GLU A 7 -6.21 11.98 -6.48
C GLU A 7 -6.18 11.07 -7.71
N LEU A 8 -7.36 10.70 -8.18
CA LEU A 8 -7.53 9.88 -9.37
C LEU A 8 -8.49 10.59 -10.33
N PRO A 9 -8.31 10.41 -11.66
CA PRO A 9 -9.25 10.94 -12.64
C PRO A 9 -10.68 10.48 -12.37
N GLU A 10 -11.66 11.30 -12.77
CA GLU A 10 -13.07 10.93 -12.71
C GLU A 10 -13.32 9.60 -13.45
N GLY A 11 -14.14 8.73 -12.87
CA GLY A 11 -14.43 7.40 -13.42
C GLY A 11 -13.30 6.37 -13.29
N HIS A 12 -12.20 6.67 -12.59
CA HIS A 12 -11.16 5.69 -12.33
C HIS A 12 -11.70 4.47 -11.56
N ARG A 13 -11.37 3.26 -12.02
CA ARG A 13 -11.96 2.00 -11.50
C ARG A 13 -11.49 1.61 -10.10
N TYR A 14 -10.36 2.15 -9.64
CA TYR A 14 -9.83 1.83 -8.32
C TYR A 14 -10.61 2.57 -7.21
N PRO A 15 -11.23 1.86 -6.26
CA PRO A 15 -12.04 2.46 -5.20
C PRO A 15 -11.15 3.07 -4.10
N ILE A 16 -10.53 4.21 -4.38
CA ILE A 16 -9.46 4.78 -3.51
C ILE A 16 -9.92 5.07 -2.08
N MET A 17 -11.20 5.43 -1.89
CA MET A 17 -11.77 5.75 -0.58
C MET A 17 -12.03 4.53 0.30
N LYS A 18 -11.92 3.30 -0.21
CA LYS A 18 -12.26 2.10 0.57
C LYS A 18 -11.45 1.98 1.88
N TYR A 19 -10.18 2.39 1.88
CA TYR A 19 -9.33 2.30 3.08
C TYR A 19 -9.68 3.38 4.12
N GLN A 20 -10.10 4.56 3.68
CA GLN A 20 -10.66 5.58 4.56
C GLN A 20 -11.94 5.08 5.22
N TYR A 21 -12.87 4.51 4.44
CA TYR A 21 -14.12 3.97 4.98
C TYR A 21 -13.91 2.77 5.92
N LEU A 22 -12.96 1.88 5.60
CA LEU A 22 -12.57 0.79 6.51
C LEU A 22 -11.99 1.34 7.83
N TYR A 23 -11.13 2.34 7.75
CA TYR A 23 -10.56 2.98 8.93
C TYR A 23 -11.64 3.65 9.80
N GLU A 24 -12.57 4.40 9.19
CA GLU A 24 -13.72 5.01 9.87
C GLU A 24 -14.62 3.95 10.51
N SER A 25 -14.89 2.85 9.81
CA SER A 25 -15.66 1.72 10.35
C SER A 25 -14.99 1.11 11.57
N VAL A 26 -13.67 0.91 11.55
CA VAL A 26 -12.91 0.44 12.72
C VAL A 26 -13.08 1.42 13.90
N LEU A 27 -12.96 2.73 13.68
CA LEU A 27 -13.14 3.71 14.74
C LEU A 27 -14.56 3.68 15.34
N VAL A 28 -15.59 3.52 14.51
CA VAL A 28 -16.98 3.38 14.97
C VAL A 28 -17.15 2.14 15.84
N HIS A 29 -16.63 0.99 15.39
CA HIS A 29 -16.73 -0.27 16.15
C HIS A 29 -15.86 -0.27 17.41
N MET A 30 -14.74 0.46 17.41
CA MET A 30 -13.92 0.64 18.62
C MET A 30 -14.67 1.32 19.75
N GLU A 31 -15.49 2.33 19.43
CA GLU A 31 -16.29 3.05 20.42
C GLU A 31 -17.59 2.28 20.75
N LYS A 32 -18.23 1.64 19.77
CA LYS A 32 -19.52 0.95 19.96
C LYS A 32 -19.39 -0.42 20.64
N ASP A 33 -18.39 -1.21 20.26
CA ASP A 33 -18.23 -2.61 20.67
C ASP A 33 -17.09 -2.78 21.70
N ASN A 34 -16.62 -1.66 22.28
CA ASN A 34 -15.58 -1.61 23.31
C ASN A 34 -14.23 -2.25 22.89
N TRP A 35 -13.84 -2.15 21.62
CA TRP A 35 -12.54 -2.67 21.18
C TRP A 35 -11.38 -1.77 21.61
N LYS A 36 -11.64 -0.55 22.09
CA LYS A 36 -10.64 0.45 22.44
C LYS A 36 -9.53 -0.04 23.37
N GLU A 37 -9.87 -0.89 24.34
CA GLU A 37 -8.89 -1.47 25.28
C GLU A 37 -8.12 -2.66 24.69
N HIS A 38 -8.56 -3.19 23.55
CA HIS A 38 -8.03 -4.37 22.89
C HIS A 38 -7.40 -4.07 21.53
N THR A 39 -7.43 -2.82 21.06
CA THR A 39 -6.86 -2.41 19.80
C THR A 39 -5.82 -1.32 19.98
N GLN A 40 -4.74 -1.44 19.23
CA GLN A 40 -3.66 -0.46 19.19
C GLN A 40 -3.34 -0.13 17.73
N PHE A 41 -3.20 1.15 17.44
CA PHE A 41 -2.78 1.61 16.13
C PHE A 41 -1.27 1.72 16.05
N PHE A 42 -0.73 1.31 14.90
CA PHE A 42 0.66 1.50 14.53
C PHE A 42 0.72 2.17 13.16
N GLN A 43 1.69 3.07 12.99
CA GLN A 43 1.91 3.77 11.73
C GLN A 43 3.24 3.32 11.12
N PRO A 44 3.25 2.81 9.88
CA PRO A 44 4.49 2.48 9.21
C PRO A 44 5.18 3.74 8.67
N GLU A 45 6.51 3.70 8.66
CA GLU A 45 7.34 4.58 7.84
C GLU A 45 7.50 3.95 6.45
N ALA A 46 7.55 4.76 5.40
CA ALA A 46 7.66 4.24 4.04
C ALA A 46 8.94 3.41 3.85
N LEU A 47 8.85 2.33 3.06
CA LEU A 47 10.04 1.60 2.63
C LEU A 47 10.96 2.52 1.83
N THR A 48 12.27 2.39 2.07
CA THR A 48 13.28 2.97 1.20
C THR A 48 13.34 2.23 -0.13
N VAL A 49 13.79 2.92 -1.18
CA VAL A 49 14.01 2.31 -2.50
C VAL A 49 14.94 1.10 -2.42
N GLY A 50 16.00 1.19 -1.61
CA GLY A 50 16.95 0.10 -1.40
C GLY A 50 16.30 -1.14 -0.78
N GLU A 51 15.29 -0.98 0.09
CA GLU A 51 14.55 -2.11 0.65
C GLU A 51 13.71 -2.83 -0.40
N VAL A 52 13.06 -2.08 -1.29
CA VAL A 52 12.25 -2.65 -2.38
C VAL A 52 13.12 -3.40 -3.39
N LYS A 53 14.29 -2.84 -3.74
CA LYS A 53 15.27 -3.46 -4.65
C LYS A 53 15.83 -4.80 -4.17
N ARG A 54 15.65 -5.17 -2.89
CA ARG A 54 16.04 -6.52 -2.41
C ARG A 54 15.11 -7.63 -2.92
N VAL A 55 13.89 -7.28 -3.32
CA VAL A 55 12.85 -8.24 -3.74
C VAL A 55 12.48 -8.05 -5.20
N HIS A 56 12.40 -6.79 -5.65
CA HIS A 56 12.11 -6.43 -7.02
C HIS A 56 13.38 -6.16 -7.82
N ASP A 57 13.25 -6.27 -9.13
CA ASP A 57 14.31 -5.91 -10.06
C ASP A 57 14.69 -4.42 -9.95
N GLU A 58 15.98 -4.15 -10.00
CA GLU A 58 16.53 -2.82 -9.76
C GLU A 58 16.10 -1.81 -10.83
N GLU A 59 16.14 -2.20 -12.10
CA GLU A 59 15.72 -1.35 -13.22
C GLU A 59 14.22 -1.06 -13.15
N TYR A 60 13.40 -2.07 -12.83
CA TYR A 60 11.97 -1.89 -12.63
C TYR A 60 11.66 -0.86 -11.54
N VAL A 61 12.32 -0.98 -10.38
CA VAL A 61 12.12 -0.07 -9.25
C VAL A 61 12.54 1.35 -9.62
N GLU A 62 13.71 1.53 -10.24
CA GLU A 62 14.21 2.84 -10.63
C GLU A 62 13.28 3.55 -11.61
N LEU A 63 12.89 2.87 -12.70
CA LEU A 63 11.97 3.42 -13.69
C LEU A 63 10.62 3.82 -13.09
N LEU A 64 10.12 3.03 -12.13
CA LEU A 64 8.83 3.29 -11.51
C LEU A 64 8.91 4.48 -10.54
N VAL A 65 9.91 4.50 -9.67
CA VAL A 65 10.07 5.56 -8.67
C VAL A 65 10.41 6.89 -9.32
N SER A 66 11.19 6.90 -10.41
CA SER A 66 11.59 8.13 -11.10
C SER A 66 10.53 8.67 -12.07
N GLY A 67 9.40 7.97 -12.28
CA GLY A 67 8.37 8.37 -13.24
C GLY A 67 8.75 8.14 -14.71
N ASN A 68 9.82 7.40 -14.98
CA ASN A 68 10.30 7.12 -16.35
C ASN A 68 9.74 5.80 -16.92
N MET A 69 8.82 5.15 -16.21
CA MET A 69 8.18 3.92 -16.64
C MET A 69 7.43 4.12 -17.97
N PRO A 70 7.69 3.28 -19.00
CA PRO A 70 6.97 3.37 -20.27
C PRO A 70 5.45 3.35 -20.09
N ALA A 71 4.73 4.19 -20.83
CA ALA A 71 3.29 4.38 -20.67
C ALA A 71 2.49 3.06 -20.78
N ALA A 72 2.93 2.10 -21.60
CA ALA A 72 2.32 0.78 -21.71
C ALA A 72 2.43 -0.02 -20.40
N LYS A 73 3.58 0.03 -19.71
CA LYS A 73 3.79 -0.60 -18.41
C LYS A 73 2.97 0.09 -17.31
N MET A 74 2.89 1.43 -17.32
CA MET A 74 1.99 2.16 -16.39
C MET A 74 0.51 1.83 -16.60
N ARG A 75 0.05 1.69 -17.85
CA ARG A 75 -1.32 1.25 -18.15
C ARG A 75 -1.61 -0.16 -17.64
N ARG A 76 -0.63 -1.07 -17.64
CA ARG A 76 -0.75 -2.41 -17.05
C ARG A 76 -0.94 -2.35 -15.54
N ILE A 77 -0.22 -1.45 -14.86
CA ILE A 77 -0.41 -1.17 -13.42
C ILE A 77 -1.81 -0.59 -13.19
N GLY A 78 -2.27 0.30 -14.06
CA GLY A 78 -3.63 0.85 -14.00
C GLY A 78 -3.77 2.07 -13.11
N PHE A 79 -2.67 2.77 -12.79
CA PHE A 79 -2.71 4.08 -12.16
C PHE A 79 -1.99 5.13 -13.02
N PRO A 80 -2.43 6.39 -13.00
CA PRO A 80 -1.58 7.50 -13.44
C PRO A 80 -0.39 7.61 -12.48
N TRP A 81 0.80 7.86 -13.00
CA TRP A 81 1.97 8.06 -12.14
C TRP A 81 1.88 9.40 -11.40
N SER A 82 2.26 9.40 -10.12
CA SER A 82 2.48 10.60 -9.31
C SER A 82 3.43 10.27 -8.15
N GLU A 83 4.08 11.28 -7.58
CA GLU A 83 4.88 11.10 -6.36
C GLU A 83 4.03 10.58 -5.19
N SER A 84 2.78 11.05 -5.09
CA SER A 84 1.81 10.58 -4.09
C SER A 84 1.50 9.09 -4.23
N LEU A 85 1.40 8.57 -5.46
CA LEU A 85 1.21 7.14 -5.71
C LEU A 85 2.42 6.32 -5.21
N ILE A 86 3.64 6.80 -5.46
CA ILE A 86 4.87 6.11 -5.04
C ILE A 86 4.96 6.10 -3.51
N THR A 87 4.85 7.27 -2.87
CA THR A 87 4.88 7.38 -1.40
C THR A 87 3.82 6.52 -0.74
N ARG A 88 2.58 6.57 -1.25
CA ARG A 88 1.47 5.70 -0.82
C ARG A 88 1.83 4.21 -0.91
N THR A 89 2.39 3.80 -2.04
CA THR A 89 2.72 2.39 -2.30
C THR A 89 3.81 1.90 -1.36
N LEU A 90 4.90 2.66 -1.21
CA LEU A 90 6.00 2.33 -0.30
C LEU A 90 5.53 2.27 1.16
N THR A 91 4.64 3.20 1.56
CA THR A 91 4.06 3.21 2.92
C THR A 91 3.14 2.01 3.15
N SER A 92 2.33 1.63 2.15
CA SER A 92 1.49 0.44 2.24
C SER A 92 2.33 -0.84 2.34
N ALA A 93 3.38 -0.99 1.53
CA ALA A 93 4.27 -2.15 1.61
C ALA A 93 4.97 -2.26 2.97
N ALA A 94 5.42 -1.12 3.53
CA ALA A 94 5.95 -1.09 4.89
C ALA A 94 4.90 -1.48 5.95
N GLY A 95 3.64 -1.11 5.74
CA GLY A 95 2.51 -1.53 6.59
C GLY A 95 2.39 -3.05 6.70
N THR A 96 2.61 -3.79 5.63
CA THR A 96 2.59 -5.26 5.64
C THR A 96 3.78 -5.84 6.41
N ALA A 97 4.99 -5.31 6.21
CA ALA A 97 6.17 -5.71 7.00
C ALA A 97 6.00 -5.40 8.49
N LEU A 98 5.45 -4.23 8.84
CA LEU A 98 5.14 -3.85 10.22
C LEU A 98 4.07 -4.77 10.82
N THR A 99 3.05 -5.12 10.05
CA THR A 99 1.99 -6.03 10.48
C THR A 99 2.54 -7.42 10.79
N ALA A 100 3.42 -7.96 9.95
CA ALA A 100 4.09 -9.23 10.23
C ALA A 100 4.90 -9.17 11.54
N LYS A 101 5.68 -8.11 11.76
CA LYS A 101 6.43 -7.91 13.02
C LYS A 101 5.49 -7.84 14.23
N LYS A 102 4.38 -7.12 14.11
CA LYS A 102 3.41 -6.93 15.20
C LYS A 102 2.58 -8.19 15.47
N ALA A 103 2.30 -9.00 14.45
CA ALA A 103 1.68 -10.31 14.63
C ALA A 103 2.59 -11.27 15.42
N LEU A 104 3.91 -11.22 15.21
CA LEU A 104 4.87 -12.00 16.01
C LEU A 104 4.91 -11.54 17.49
N GLU A 105 4.70 -10.24 17.74
CA GLU A 105 4.72 -9.65 19.09
C GLU A 105 3.41 -9.88 19.86
N TYR A 106 2.27 -9.65 19.20
CA TYR A 106 0.94 -9.65 19.83
C TYR A 106 0.07 -10.85 19.46
N GLY A 107 0.57 -11.77 18.64
CA GLY A 107 -0.17 -12.94 18.12
C GLY A 107 -1.10 -12.63 16.94
N VAL A 108 -1.62 -11.40 16.84
CA VAL A 108 -2.46 -10.94 15.73
C VAL A 108 -2.18 -9.48 15.39
N ALA A 109 -2.15 -9.16 14.10
CA ALA A 109 -2.11 -7.80 13.59
C ALA A 109 -2.82 -7.73 12.24
N ILE A 110 -3.41 -6.57 11.91
CA ILE A 110 -4.24 -6.38 10.71
C ILE A 110 -3.71 -5.18 9.92
N HIS A 111 -3.49 -5.38 8.62
CA HIS A 111 -3.19 -4.30 7.68
C HIS A 111 -4.36 -4.09 6.71
N LEU A 112 -4.94 -2.90 6.69
CA LEU A 112 -6.13 -2.63 5.89
C LEU A 112 -5.87 -2.47 4.38
N SER A 113 -4.63 -2.15 3.97
CA SER A 113 -4.32 -1.81 2.56
C SER A 113 -3.31 -2.71 1.85
N GLY A 114 -2.72 -3.69 2.53
CA GLY A 114 -1.74 -4.61 1.92
C GLY A 114 -2.36 -5.60 0.94
N GLY A 115 -1.57 -6.58 0.51
CA GLY A 115 -2.01 -7.68 -0.34
C GLY A 115 -1.88 -7.39 -1.84
N TYR A 116 -0.80 -6.72 -2.24
CA TYR A 116 -0.48 -6.33 -3.60
C TYR A 116 0.08 -7.51 -4.42
N HIS A 117 -0.66 -8.62 -4.44
CA HIS A 117 -0.28 -9.92 -4.97
C HIS A 117 -0.11 -10.02 -6.50
N HIS A 118 -0.50 -8.98 -7.25
CA HIS A 118 -0.39 -8.96 -8.72
C HIS A 118 0.90 -8.30 -9.22
N ALA A 119 1.74 -7.81 -8.31
CA ALA A 119 3.08 -7.36 -8.66
C ALA A 119 4.05 -8.55 -8.71
N HIS A 120 4.94 -8.51 -9.69
CA HIS A 120 6.00 -9.49 -9.91
C HIS A 120 7.36 -8.80 -9.77
N LYS A 121 8.44 -9.59 -9.82
CA LYS A 121 9.81 -9.10 -9.67
C LYS A 121 10.11 -7.89 -10.59
N GLU A 122 9.77 -7.99 -11.87
CA GLU A 122 10.16 -7.03 -12.91
C GLU A 122 8.99 -6.17 -13.45
N PHE A 123 7.78 -6.34 -12.92
CA PHE A 123 6.63 -5.57 -13.37
C PHE A 123 5.48 -5.54 -12.36
N GLY A 124 4.74 -4.44 -12.36
CA GLY A 124 3.47 -4.29 -11.65
C GLY A 124 2.28 -4.57 -12.57
N SER A 125 1.14 -4.92 -11.97
CA SER A 125 -0.12 -5.12 -12.69
C SER A 125 -1.32 -5.05 -11.74
N GLY A 126 -2.51 -4.79 -12.27
CA GLY A 126 -3.75 -4.92 -11.50
C GLY A 126 -3.77 -4.07 -10.23
N PHE A 127 -3.33 -2.82 -10.34
CA PHE A 127 -3.19 -1.85 -9.24
C PHE A 127 -2.13 -2.20 -8.18
N CYS A 128 -1.28 -3.18 -8.44
CA CYS A 128 -0.15 -3.58 -7.59
C CYS A 128 1.16 -3.12 -8.24
N LEU A 129 1.86 -2.21 -7.56
CA LEU A 129 3.16 -1.67 -8.01
C LEU A 129 4.30 -2.54 -7.49
N PHE A 130 4.38 -2.70 -6.17
CA PHE A 130 5.31 -3.62 -5.51
C PHE A 130 4.53 -4.70 -4.78
N ASN A 131 5.08 -5.91 -4.72
CA ASN A 131 4.50 -7.03 -4.02
C ASN A 131 4.97 -6.96 -2.56
N ASP A 132 4.03 -6.83 -1.64
CA ASP A 132 4.29 -6.68 -0.22
C ASP A 132 4.14 -7.99 0.58
N LEU A 133 3.79 -9.10 -0.10
CA LEU A 133 3.60 -10.44 0.49
C LEU A 133 4.86 -11.31 0.42
#